data_AF-A0A521EBF4-F1
#
_entry.id   AF-A0A521EBF4-F1
#
_cell.length_a   1.000
_cell.length_b   1.000
_cell.length_c   1.000
_cell.angle_alpha   90.00
_cell.angle_beta   90.00
_cell.angle_gamma   90.00
#
_symmetry.space_group_name_H-M   'P 1'
#
loop_
_entity.id
_entity.type
_entity.pdbx_description
1 polymer ?
#
loop_
_entity_poly.entity_id
_entity_poly.type
_entity_poly.pdbx_seq_one_letter_code
_entity_poly.pdbx_strand_id
1 'polypeptide(L)' 'MSREIRKVRDLGNGSGGVTIPKDTLRDWGLVDDDGRVGDGHVAVDETDDGAITVEPVQ' A
#
# COMPACT_ATOMS: atom_id res chain seq x y z
N MET A 1 8.43 15.17 7.81
CA MET A 1 8.31 13.72 7.52
C MET A 1 7.65 13.06 8.74
N SER A 2 6.34 12.84 8.71
CA SER A 2 5.67 12.05 9.74
C SER A 2 5.71 10.57 9.33
N ARG A 3 6.52 9.77 10.00
CA ARG A 3 6.51 8.31 9.82
C ARG A 3 5.33 7.74 10.60
N GLU A 4 4.44 7.04 9.92
CA GLU A 4 3.35 6.30 10.57
C GLU A 4 3.75 4.83 10.73
N ILE A 5 3.55 4.28 11.94
CA ILE A 5 3.81 2.86 12.21
C ILE A 5 2.48 2.12 12.10
N ARG A 6 2.42 1.13 11.21
CA ARG A 6 1.23 0.27 11.06
C ARG A 6 1.53 -1.18 11.43
N LYS A 7 0.52 -1.83 11.98
CA LYS A 7 0.59 -3.22 12.41
C LYS A 7 0.60 -4.15 11.19
N VAL A 8 1.57 -5.04 11.13
CA VAL A 8 1.58 -6.18 10.21
C VAL A 8 0.51 -7.18 10.66
N ARG A 9 -0.30 -7.64 9.70
CA ARG A 9 -1.33 -8.67 9.92
C ARG A 9 -0.92 -9.93 9.19
N ASP A 10 -1.12 -11.07 9.84
CA ASP A 10 -0.97 -12.37 9.20
C ASP A 10 -2.08 -12.55 8.15
N LEU A 11 -1.68 -12.88 6.92
CA LEU A 11 -2.59 -13.17 5.81
C LEU A 11 -2.62 -14.67 5.48
N GLY A 12 -1.87 -15.50 6.21
CA GLY A 12 -1.69 -16.92 5.95
C GLY A 12 -0.63 -17.20 4.88
N ASN A 13 -0.30 -18.49 4.72
CA ASN A 13 0.66 -18.99 3.73
C ASN A 13 2.05 -18.32 3.79
N GLY A 14 2.48 -17.88 4.98
CA GLY A 14 3.76 -17.21 5.18
C GLY A 14 3.79 -15.76 4.69
N SER A 15 2.63 -15.12 4.50
CA SER A 15 2.54 -13.74 4.03
C SER A 15 1.99 -12.80 5.11
N GLY A 16 2.48 -11.57 5.11
CA GLY A 16 2.02 -10.49 5.98
C GLY A 16 1.53 -9.31 5.17
N GLY A 17 0.53 -8.60 5.70
CA GLY A 17 -0.04 -7.41 5.07
C GLY A 17 0.04 -6.18 5.97
N VAL A 18 0.14 -5.01 5.34
CA VAL A 18 -0.04 -3.70 5.97
C VAL A 18 -1.16 -2.94 5.27
N THR A 19 -1.89 -2.13 6.04
CA THR A 19 -2.97 -1.29 5.48
C THR A 19 -2.37 -0.01 4.91
N ILE A 20 -2.74 0.40 3.70
CA ILE A 20 -2.47 1.75 3.17
C ILE A 20 -3.72 2.62 3.46
N PRO A 21 -3.58 3.88 3.94
CA PRO A 21 -4.74 4.69 4.28
C PRO A 21 -5.55 5.01 3.04
N LYS A 22 -6.85 5.12 3.23
CA LYS A 22 -7.78 5.46 2.16
C LYS A 22 -7.44 6.78 1.46
N ASP A 23 -6.94 7.76 2.21
CA ASP A 23 -6.55 9.05 1.62
C ASP A 23 -5.34 8.91 0.70
N THR A 24 -4.33 8.12 1.09
CA THR A 24 -3.19 7.79 0.21
C THR A 24 -3.63 7.02 -1.04
N LEU A 25 -4.55 6.05 -0.88
CA LEU A 25 -5.10 5.32 -2.04
C LEU A 25 -5.89 6.25 -2.97
N ARG A 26 -6.60 7.25 -2.43
CA ARG A 26 -7.29 8.27 -3.22
C ARG A 26 -6.30 9.13 -4.00
N ASP A 27 -5.22 9.57 -3.35
CA ASP A 27 -4.15 10.33 -4.00
C ASP A 27 -3.47 9.52 -5.11
N TRP A 28 -3.43 8.19 -4.98
CA TRP A 28 -2.93 7.26 -5.97
C TRP A 28 -3.93 6.90 -7.08
N GLY A 29 -5.15 7.45 -7.05
CA GLY A 29 -6.21 7.11 -8.01
C GLY A 29 -6.78 5.71 -7.86
N LEU A 30 -6.50 5.03 -6.74
CA LEU A 30 -6.98 3.68 -6.42
C LEU A 30 -8.31 3.69 -5.65
N VAL A 31 -9.00 4.83 -5.64
CA VAL A 31 -10.32 4.99 -5.03
C VAL A 31 -11.26 5.56 -6.08
N ASP A 32 -12.39 4.89 -6.29
CA ASP A 32 -13.42 5.31 -7.25
C ASP A 32 -14.23 6.52 -6.74
N ASP A 33 -15.10 7.04 -7.61
CA ASP A 33 -15.96 8.19 -7.31
C ASP A 33 -16.98 7.93 -6.18
N ASP A 34 -17.30 6.65 -5.91
CA ASP A 34 -18.12 6.22 -4.79
C ASP A 34 -17.31 6.14 -3.47
N GLY A 35 -16.01 6.41 -3.53
CA GLY A 35 -15.11 6.31 -2.41
C GLY A 35 -14.79 4.87 -2.02
N ARG A 36 -14.91 3.89 -2.92
CA ARG A 36 -14.49 2.51 -2.70
C ARG A 36 -13.08 2.30 -3.25
N VAL A 37 -12.32 1.40 -2.63
CA VAL A 37 -11.02 1.02 -3.19
C VAL A 37 -11.30 0.24 -4.47
N GLY A 38 -10.81 0.76 -5.59
CA GLY A 38 -11.00 0.17 -6.92
C GLY A 38 -9.92 -0.86 -7.24
N ASP A 39 -10.04 -1.45 -8.43
CA ASP A 39 -9.01 -2.32 -8.98
C ASP A 39 -7.81 -1.48 -9.44
N GLY A 40 -6.61 -1.91 -9.06
CA GLY A 40 -5.37 -1.30 -9.48
C GLY A 40 -4.17 -2.05 -8.94
N HIS A 41 -2.99 -1.71 -9.45
CA HIS A 41 -1.76 -2.39 -9.12
C HIS A 41 -0.81 -1.43 -8.42
N VAL A 42 -0.01 -1.97 -7.51
CA VAL A 42 1.11 -1.27 -6.90
C VAL A 42 2.40 -1.99 -7.27
N ALA A 43 3.44 -1.23 -7.56
CA ALA A 43 4.79 -1.76 -7.62
C ALA A 43 5.32 -1.91 -6.20
N VAL A 44 6.10 -2.97 -5.99
CA VAL A 44 6.76 -3.26 -4.71
C VAL A 44 8.21 -3.56 -5.01
N ASP A 45 9.08 -2.64 -4.64
CA ASP A 45 10.52 -2.73 -4.92
C ASP A 45 11.32 -2.76 -3.61
N GLU A 46 12.32 -3.63 -3.57
CA GLU A 46 13.30 -3.68 -2.49
C GLU A 46 14.50 -2.81 -2.87
N THR A 47 14.88 -1.91 -1.96
CA THR A 47 16.05 -1.05 -2.10
C THR A 47 17.29 -1.73 -1.51
N ASP A 48 18.48 -1.22 -1.85
CA ASP A 48 19.75 -1.82 -1.42
C ASP A 48 19.94 -1.86 0.12
N ASP A 49 19.21 -1.03 0.87
CA ASP A 49 19.25 -1.01 2.34
C ASP A 49 18.19 -1.92 2.99
N GLY A 50 17.46 -2.69 2.19
CA GLY A 50 16.40 -3.60 2.63
C GLY A 50 15.08 -2.90 2.93
N ALA A 51 14.94 -1.60 2.65
CA ALA A 51 13.63 -0.95 2.69
C ALA A 51 12.80 -1.35 1.47
N ILE A 52 11.49 -1.54 1.70
CA ILE A 52 10.51 -1.75 0.64
C ILE A 52 9.85 -0.43 0.28
N THR A 53 9.83 -0.10 -1.00
CA THR A 53 9.06 1.01 -1.58
C THR A 53 7.79 0.47 -2.21
N VAL A 54 6.67 1.17 -1.99
CA VAL A 54 5.37 0.82 -2.58
C VAL A 54 4.80 2.05 -3.27
N GLU A 55 4.46 1.93 -4.54
CA GLU A 55 3.97 3.03 -5.38
C GLU A 55 2.90 2.54 -6.37
N PRO A 56 1.95 3.40 -6.79
CA PRO A 56 0.93 2.99 -7.74
C PRO A 56 1.51 2.78 -9.14
N VAL A 57 0.97 1.78 -9.87
CA VAL A 57 1.27 1.57 -11.30
C VAL A 57 0.25 2.35 -12.13
N GLN A 58 0.73 3.18 -13.06
CA GLN A 58 -0.11 3.90 -14.03
C GLN A 58 -0.23 3.14 -15.36
#